data_AF-A0A2V7K421-F1
#
_entry.id   AF-A0A2V7K421-F1
#
_cell.length_a   1.000
_cell.length_b   1.000
_cell.length_c   1.000
_cell.angle_alpha   90.00
_cell.angle_beta   90.00
_cell.angle_gamma   90.00
#
_symmetry.space_group_name_H-M   'P 1'
#
loop_
_entity.id
_entity.type
_entity.pdbx_description
1 polymer ?
#
loop_
_entity_poly.entity_id
_entity_poly.type
_entity_poly.pdbx_seq_one_letter_code
_entity_poly.pdbx_strand_id
1 'polypeptide(L)'
;VSVRGRDVVARPGDVIRYALVFTNVTAGPVRNIQFVDPIPAGMVYVLGSATADHAVRIEYSIDSGKSYAARPVIAALVNGQRVEKPAPRELYTHVRWTVLGSLAPRARVMAEFRTQVSEAPGEAK
;
A
#
# COMPACT_ATOMS: atom_id res chain seq x y z
N VAL A 1 -13.27 30.10 -23.17
CA VAL A 1 -13.32 28.64 -23.41
C VAL A 1 -13.47 27.96 -22.06
N SER A 2 -14.61 27.32 -21.79
CA SER A 2 -14.85 26.62 -20.53
C SER A 2 -14.21 25.24 -20.60
N VAL A 3 -13.22 24.97 -19.74
CA VAL A 3 -12.64 23.63 -19.59
C VAL A 3 -13.62 22.82 -18.73
N ARG A 4 -14.52 22.08 -19.36
CA ARG A 4 -15.19 20.96 -18.68
C ARG A 4 -14.10 19.95 -18.36
N GLY A 5 -13.81 19.77 -17.06
CA GLY A 5 -12.99 18.66 -16.59
C GLY A 5 -13.58 17.38 -17.17
N ARG A 6 -12.75 16.58 -17.84
CA ARG A 6 -13.14 15.23 -18.19
C ARG A 6 -13.18 14.46 -16.87
N ASP A 7 -14.38 14.15 -16.38
CA ASP A 7 -14.55 13.18 -15.31
C ASP A 7 -14.07 11.83 -15.85
N VAL A 8 -12.82 11.48 -15.53
CA VAL A 8 -12.26 10.17 -15.86
C VAL A 8 -12.71 9.20 -14.77
N VAL A 9 -13.73 8.41 -15.08
CA VAL A 9 -14.16 7.30 -14.23
C VAL A 9 -13.18 6.15 -14.43
N ALA A 10 -12.55 5.70 -13.34
CA ALA A 10 -11.65 4.55 -13.37
C ALA A 10 -12.44 3.27 -13.66
N ARG A 11 -11.87 2.40 -14.50
CA ARG A 11 -12.46 1.13 -14.94
C ARG A 11 -11.70 -0.05 -14.34
N PRO A 12 -12.33 -1.24 -14.24
CA PRO A 12 -11.62 -2.45 -13.87
C PRO A 12 -10.33 -2.62 -14.68
N GLY A 13 -9.25 -2.94 -13.98
CA GLY A 13 -7.92 -3.05 -14.58
C GLY A 13 -7.10 -1.76 -14.63
N ASP A 14 -7.72 -0.58 -14.46
CA ASP A 14 -6.98 0.69 -14.41
C ASP A 14 -6.05 0.72 -13.20
N VAL A 15 -4.84 1.26 -13.39
CA VAL A 15 -3.85 1.42 -12.33
C VAL A 15 -3.90 2.85 -11.79
N ILE A 16 -4.17 2.96 -10.50
CA ILE A 16 -4.21 4.22 -9.75
C ILE A 16 -2.91 4.34 -8.95
N ARG A 17 -2.21 5.47 -9.13
CA ARG A 17 -1.01 5.82 -8.37
C ARG A 17 -1.38 6.75 -7.22
N TYR A 18 -1.02 6.36 -6.01
CA TYR A 18 -1.15 7.16 -4.80
C TYR A 18 0.18 7.85 -4.52
N ALA A 19 0.13 9.16 -4.28
CA ALA A 19 1.28 9.95 -3.84
C ALA A 19 0.96 10.51 -2.45
N LEU A 20 1.71 10.07 -1.45
CA LEU A 20 1.51 10.36 -0.05
C LEU A 20 2.58 11.35 0.42
N VAL A 21 2.19 12.30 1.27
CA VAL A 21 3.11 13.27 1.86
C VAL A 21 2.93 13.28 3.37
N PHE A 22 3.95 12.82 4.08
CA PHE A 22 3.99 12.85 5.53
C PHE A 22 4.91 13.99 5.99
N THR A 23 4.48 14.78 6.98
CA THR A 23 5.25 15.93 7.47
C THR A 23 5.48 15.81 8.97
N ASN A 24 6.72 15.98 9.43
CA ASN A 24 6.98 16.19 10.85
C ASN A 24 6.51 17.59 11.27
N VAL A 25 5.34 17.66 11.90
CA VAL A 25 4.75 18.92 12.38
C VAL A 25 5.21 19.33 13.78
N THR A 26 6.03 18.50 14.45
CA THR A 26 6.53 18.78 15.78
C THR A 26 7.68 19.79 15.75
N ALA A 27 8.03 20.35 16.91
CA ALA A 27 9.14 21.29 17.05
C ALA A 27 10.53 20.62 17.07
N GLY A 28 10.59 19.28 17.20
CA GLY A 28 11.82 18.51 17.38
C GLY A 28 11.99 17.37 16.37
N PRO A 29 13.16 16.74 16.31
CA PRO A 29 13.35 15.53 15.50
C PRO A 29 12.52 14.38 16.08
N VAL A 30 11.94 13.57 15.20
CA VAL A 30 11.13 12.40 15.57
C VAL A 30 11.78 11.11 15.06
N ARG A 31 11.58 9.98 15.77
CA ARG A 31 12.17 8.66 15.46
C ARG A 31 11.10 7.57 15.49
N ASN A 32 11.42 6.38 14.96
CA ASN A 32 10.52 5.22 14.93
C ASN A 32 9.18 5.53 14.26
N ILE A 33 9.21 6.33 13.21
CA ILE A 33 8.01 6.82 12.54
C ILE A 33 7.46 5.75 11.63
N GLN A 34 6.18 5.44 11.80
CA GLN A 34 5.44 4.49 10.99
C GLN A 34 4.28 5.20 10.31
N PHE A 35 4.20 5.01 9.00
CA PHE A 35 3.07 5.44 8.18
C PHE A 35 2.37 4.19 7.68
N VAL A 36 1.07 4.10 7.91
CA VAL A 36 0.24 2.97 7.49
C VAL A 36 -0.86 3.52 6.60
N ASP A 37 -1.02 2.92 5.42
CA ASP A 37 -2.08 3.28 4.49
C ASP A 37 -2.88 2.01 4.12
N PRO A 38 -4.21 1.97 4.38
CA PRO A 38 -5.07 0.91 3.90
C PRO A 38 -5.24 0.96 2.37
N ILE A 39 -5.25 -0.20 1.74
CA ILE A 39 -5.64 -0.32 0.33
C ILE A 39 -7.16 -0.06 0.25
N PRO A 40 -7.62 0.90 -0.58
CA PRO A 40 -9.05 1.21 -0.66
C PRO A 40 -9.89 0.02 -1.12
N ALA A 41 -11.16 -0.01 -0.70
CA ALA A 41 -12.11 -1.02 -1.18
C ALA A 41 -12.26 -0.96 -2.71
N GLY A 42 -12.41 -2.12 -3.36
CA GLY A 42 -12.48 -2.22 -4.82
C GLY A 42 -11.13 -2.06 -5.53
N MET A 43 -10.02 -2.17 -4.79
CA MET A 43 -8.67 -2.05 -5.31
C MET A 43 -7.82 -3.26 -4.93
N VAL A 44 -6.89 -3.63 -5.79
CA VAL A 44 -5.88 -4.67 -5.56
C VAL A 44 -4.49 -4.07 -5.61
N TYR A 45 -3.61 -4.44 -4.69
CA TYR A 45 -2.24 -3.91 -4.67
C TYR A 45 -1.43 -4.33 -5.91
N VAL A 46 -0.63 -3.41 -6.45
CA VAL A 46 0.40 -3.74 -7.44
C VAL A 46 1.69 -4.07 -6.70
N LEU A 47 2.08 -5.35 -6.68
CA LEU A 47 3.26 -5.83 -5.97
C LEU A 47 4.53 -5.05 -6.35
N GLY A 48 5.33 -4.69 -5.36
CA GLY A 48 6.60 -3.96 -5.56
C GLY A 48 6.44 -2.49 -5.96
N SER A 49 5.23 -1.95 -5.99
CA SER A 49 5.00 -0.54 -6.37
C SER A 49 5.26 0.46 -5.26
N ALA A 50 5.44 0.00 -4.01
CA ALA A 50 5.61 0.90 -2.88
C ALA A 50 7.05 1.44 -2.81
N THR A 51 7.21 2.77 -2.75
CA THR A 51 8.51 3.42 -2.62
C THR A 51 8.41 4.63 -1.68
N ALA A 52 9.57 5.19 -1.30
CA ALA A 52 9.65 6.47 -0.60
C ALA A 52 10.94 7.21 -0.98
N ASP A 53 10.96 8.53 -0.81
CA ASP A 53 12.12 9.40 -0.99
C ASP A 53 13.11 9.38 0.19
N HIS A 54 12.83 8.58 1.22
CA HIS A 54 13.67 8.39 2.40
C HIS A 54 14.02 6.92 2.60
N ALA A 55 15.08 6.67 3.38
CA ALA A 55 15.41 5.33 3.85
C ALA A 55 14.29 4.79 4.74
N VAL A 56 13.58 3.77 4.24
CA VAL A 56 12.42 3.17 4.89
C VAL A 56 12.51 1.65 4.86
N ARG A 57 11.93 1.00 5.87
CA ARG A 57 11.49 -0.39 5.76
C ARG A 57 10.04 -0.42 5.32
N ILE A 58 9.75 -1.13 4.23
CA ILE A 58 8.40 -1.33 3.71
C ILE A 58 7.91 -2.71 4.10
N GLU A 59 6.72 -2.77 4.68
CA GLU A 59 6.06 -3.99 5.12
C GLU A 59 4.58 -3.95 4.73
N TYR A 60 3.95 -5.12 4.66
CA TYR A 60 2.59 -5.27 4.17
C TYR A 60 1.76 -6.11 5.13
N SER A 61 0.48 -5.76 5.25
CA SER A 61 -0.49 -6.54 6.01
C SER A 61 -1.42 -7.30 5.06
N ILE A 62 -1.75 -8.54 5.44
CA ILE A 62 -2.79 -9.36 4.81
C ILE A 62 -3.93 -9.73 5.79
N ASP A 63 -3.95 -9.13 6.98
CA ASP A 63 -4.88 -9.48 8.07
C ASP A 63 -5.53 -8.23 8.69
N SER A 64 -5.81 -7.23 7.86
CA SER A 64 -6.43 -5.96 8.23
C SER A 64 -5.62 -5.14 9.26
N GLY A 65 -4.31 -5.18 9.15
CA GLY A 65 -3.37 -4.34 9.89
C GLY A 65 -2.95 -4.92 11.24
N LYS A 66 -3.23 -6.20 11.51
CA LYS A 66 -2.86 -6.87 12.77
C LYS A 66 -1.39 -7.28 12.76
N SER A 67 -0.88 -7.72 11.61
CA SER A 67 0.51 -8.08 11.42
C SER A 67 1.07 -7.52 10.10
N TYR A 68 2.39 -7.41 10.03
CA TYR A 68 3.09 -6.82 8.89
C TYR A 68 4.36 -7.60 8.59
N ALA A 69 4.59 -7.87 7.31
CA ALA A 69 5.78 -8.56 6.85
C ALA A 69 6.28 -7.93 5.54
N ALA A 70 7.60 -7.93 5.33
CA ALA A 70 8.18 -7.52 4.04
C ALA A 70 7.78 -8.46 2.89
N ARG A 71 7.50 -9.73 3.20
CA ARG A 71 7.04 -10.76 2.27
C ARG A 71 5.91 -11.57 2.92
N PRO A 72 4.65 -11.11 2.83
CA PRO A 72 3.52 -11.84 3.39
C PRO A 72 3.38 -13.23 2.77
N VAL A 73 3.07 -14.23 3.60
CA VAL A 73 2.82 -15.61 3.20
C VAL A 73 1.46 -16.07 3.73
N ILE A 74 0.87 -17.04 3.05
CA ILE A 74 -0.31 -17.78 3.52
C ILE A 74 0.03 -19.26 3.68
N ALA A 75 -0.70 -19.92 4.57
CA ALA A 75 -0.71 -21.37 4.63
C ALA A 75 -1.65 -21.93 3.56
N ALA A 76 -1.16 -22.86 2.74
CA ALA A 76 -1.93 -23.64 1.80
C ALA A 76 -1.84 -25.13 2.14
N LEU A 77 -2.87 -25.91 1.83
CA LEU A 77 -2.80 -27.36 1.87
C LEU A 77 -2.43 -27.88 0.48
N VAL A 78 -1.32 -28.60 0.38
CA VAL A 78 -0.89 -29.30 -0.83
C VAL A 78 -0.75 -30.76 -0.46
N ASN A 79 -1.55 -31.63 -1.08
CA ASN A 79 -1.58 -33.08 -0.78
C ASN A 79 -1.78 -33.38 0.72
N GLY A 80 -2.61 -32.60 1.41
CA GLY A 80 -2.88 -32.76 2.84
C GLY A 80 -1.81 -32.19 3.78
N GLN A 81 -0.68 -31.68 3.27
CA GLN A 81 0.36 -31.03 4.07
C GLN A 81 0.22 -29.51 4.02
N ARG A 82 0.42 -28.86 5.17
CA ARG A 82 0.47 -27.40 5.29
C ARG A 82 1.80 -26.90 4.76
N VAL A 83 1.75 -26.05 3.75
CA VAL A 83 2.91 -25.38 3.14
C VAL A 83 2.72 -23.87 3.14
N GLU A 84 3.80 -23.12 3.26
CA GLU A 84 3.76 -21.66 3.12
C GLU A 84 3.94 -21.27 1.65
N LYS A 85 3.11 -20.34 1.18
CA LYS A 85 3.19 -19.76 -0.16
C LYS A 85 3.16 -18.23 -0.07
N PRO A 86 3.79 -17.49 -1.00
CA PRO A 86 3.61 -16.04 -1.09
C PRO A 86 2.13 -15.67 -1.11
N ALA A 87 1.76 -14.65 -0.36
CA ALA A 87 0.37 -14.19 -0.34
C ALA A 87 0.00 -13.64 -1.73
N PRO A 88 -1.15 -14.04 -2.30
CA PRO A 88 -1.68 -13.41 -3.49
C PRO A 88 -1.97 -11.93 -3.22
N ARG A 89 -1.80 -11.09 -4.24
CA ARG A 89 -1.90 -9.63 -4.12
C ARG A 89 -3.29 -9.17 -3.67
N GLU A 90 -4.32 -9.97 -3.93
CA GLU A 90 -5.72 -9.75 -3.56
C GLU A 90 -5.95 -9.77 -2.05
N LEU A 91 -5.01 -10.35 -1.27
CA LEU A 91 -5.09 -10.36 0.19
C LEU A 91 -4.39 -9.16 0.85
N TYR A 92 -3.69 -8.33 0.09
CA TYR A 92 -2.99 -7.18 0.68
C TYR A 92 -4.02 -6.16 1.14
N THR A 93 -3.90 -5.74 2.40
CA THR A 93 -4.85 -4.82 3.04
C THR A 93 -4.21 -3.48 3.40
N HIS A 94 -2.91 -3.46 3.71
CA HIS A 94 -2.21 -2.23 4.08
C HIS A 94 -0.76 -2.26 3.57
N VAL A 95 -0.22 -1.06 3.34
CA VAL A 95 1.21 -0.82 3.18
C VAL A 95 1.70 -0.02 4.40
N ARG A 96 2.84 -0.41 4.96
CA ARG A 96 3.49 0.27 6.08
C ARG A 96 4.90 0.70 5.71
N TRP A 97 5.21 1.98 5.88
CA TRP A 97 6.56 2.53 5.79
C TRP A 97 7.06 2.86 7.19
N THR A 98 8.21 2.29 7.57
CA THR A 98 8.92 2.67 8.80
C THR A 98 10.17 3.46 8.43
N VAL A 99 10.22 4.74 8.81
CA VAL A 99 11.38 5.60 8.55
C VAL A 99 12.57 5.13 9.38
N LEU A 100 13.70 4.90 8.71
CA LEU A 100 14.95 4.54 9.37
C LEU A 100 15.66 5.82 9.86
N GLY A 101 15.98 5.87 11.15
CA GLY A 101 16.64 7.03 11.76
C GLY A 101 15.66 8.07 12.31
N SER A 102 15.99 9.35 12.11
CA SER A 102 15.20 10.48 12.60
C SER A 102 14.75 11.40 11.46
N LEU A 103 13.55 11.95 11.58
CA LEU A 103 13.02 12.97 10.68
C LEU A 103 13.08 14.34 11.37
N ALA A 104 13.78 15.30 10.78
CA ALA A 104 13.94 16.65 11.33
C ALA A 104 12.59 17.41 11.41
N PRO A 105 12.47 18.47 12.23
CA PRO A 105 11.30 19.34 12.22
C PRO A 105 10.97 19.84 10.81
N ARG A 106 9.69 19.86 10.43
CA ARG A 106 9.18 20.30 9.11
C ARG A 106 9.63 19.47 7.90
N ALA A 107 10.54 18.51 8.07
CA ALA A 107 10.92 17.59 7.01
C ALA A 107 9.72 16.75 6.57
N ARG A 108 9.75 16.33 5.30
CA ARG A 108 8.68 15.58 4.65
C ARG A 108 9.21 14.27 4.13
N VAL A 109 8.37 13.24 4.16
CA VAL A 109 8.60 11.97 3.45
C VAL A 109 7.52 11.86 2.38
N MET A 110 7.94 11.72 1.13
CA MET A 110 7.06 11.40 0.01
C MET A 110 7.11 9.90 -0.22
N ALA A 111 5.96 9.25 -0.18
CA ALA A 111 5.82 7.83 -0.51
C ALA A 111 4.85 7.67 -1.67
N GLU A 112 4.98 6.56 -2.39
CA GLU A 112 3.99 6.18 -3.39
C GLU A 112 3.69 4.69 -3.32
N PHE A 113 2.52 4.32 -3.81
CA PHE A 113 2.19 2.95 -4.17
C PHE A 113 1.14 2.95 -5.28
N ARG A 114 0.91 1.79 -5.89
CA ARG A 114 -0.09 1.64 -6.96
C ARG A 114 -1.09 0.57 -6.58
N THR A 115 -2.34 0.81 -6.95
CA THR A 115 -3.40 -0.20 -6.94
C THR A 115 -3.99 -0.35 -8.33
N GLN A 116 -4.65 -1.48 -8.55
CA GLN A 116 -5.44 -1.75 -9.74
C GLN A 116 -6.91 -1.83 -9.32
N VAL A 117 -7.81 -1.19 -10.06
CA VAL A 117 -9.25 -1.32 -9.82
C VAL A 117 -9.64 -2.79 -10.02
N SER A 118 -10.23 -3.41 -9.00
CA SER A 118 -10.71 -4.78 -9.10
C SER A 118 -11.91 -4.86 -10.04
N GLU A 119 -12.07 -5.98 -10.74
CA GLU A 119 -13.37 -6.32 -11.31
C GLU A 119 -14.40 -6.40 -10.17
N ALA A 120 -15.53 -5.70 -10.30
CA ALA A 120 -16.60 -5.82 -9.33
C ALA A 120 -17.10 -7.27 -9.31
N PRO A 121 -17.47 -7.83 -8.15
CA PRO A 121 -18.19 -9.10 -8.11
C PRO A 121 -19.55 -8.90 -8.78
N GLY A 122 -19.65 -9.17 -10.09
CA GLY A 122 -20.86 -8.96 -10.88
C GLY A 122 -20.68 -8.91 -12.39
N GLU A 123 -19.46 -8.72 -12.92
CA GLU A 123 -19.20 -8.72 -14.37
C GLU A 123 -18.31 -9.91 -14.78
N ALA A 124 -18.68 -11.11 -14.36
CA ALA A 124 -18.28 -12.31 -15.11
C ALA A 124 -19.17 -12.36 -16.36
N LYS A 125 -18.57 -12.15 -17.52
CA LYS A 125 -19.22 -12.29 -18.83
C LYS A 125 -19.55 -13.76 -19.12
#